data_AF-E9PLE0-F1
#
_entry.id   AF-E9PLE0-F1
#
_cell.length_a   1.000
_cell.length_b   1.000
_cell.length_c   1.000
_cell.angle_alpha   90.00
_cell.angle_beta   90.00
_cell.angle_gamma   90.00
#
_symmetry.space_group_name_H-M   'P 1'
#
loop_
_entity.id
_entity.type
_entity.pdbx_description
1 polymer ?
#
loop_
_entity_poly.entity_id
_entity_poly.type
_entity_poly.pdbx_seq_one_letter_code
_entity_poly.pdbx_strand_id
1 'polypeptide(L)'
;VKYIFTLGDIAQLCPARVEKRIFLLIQSVLASSADADHSPSSQGSSEAPASQPPPQVRGSVMPSVIRAHAIITLGKLCLQHEDLAKKSIPALVRELEVCEDVAVRNNVIIVMCDLCIRYTIMVDKYIPNISMCLKDSDPFIRKQTLILLTNLLQEEFVKWKGSLFFRFVSTLIDSHPDIASFGEFCLAHLLLKRNPVMFFQHFIECIFHFNNYEKHEKYNKFPQSEREKRLFSLKGKSNKERRMKIYKFLLEHFTDEQRFNITSKICLSILACFADGILPLDLDASELLSDTFEVLSSKEIKLLAMRSKPDKDLLMEEDDMALANVVMQEAQKKLISQVQKRNFIENIIPIIISLKTVLEKNKIPALRELMHYLREVMQDYRDELKDFFAVDKQLASELEYDMKKYQEQLVQEQELAKHADVAGTAGGAEVAPVAQVALCLETVPVPAGQENPAMSPAVSQPCTPRASAGHVAVSSPTPETGPLQRLLPKARPMSLSTIAILNSVKKAVESKSRHRSRSLGVLPFTLNSGSPEKTCSQVSSYSLEQESNGEIEHVTKRAISTPER
;
A
#
# COMPACT_ATOMS: atom_id res chain seq x y z
N VAL A 1 32.47 -1.56 15.55
CA VAL A 1 32.08 -1.87 14.15
C VAL A 1 32.74 -3.15 13.64
N LYS A 2 33.97 -3.15 13.07
CA LYS A 2 34.59 -4.32 12.40
C LYS A 2 34.39 -5.66 13.14
N TYR A 3 34.80 -5.76 14.41
CA TYR A 3 34.66 -6.98 15.22
C TYR A 3 33.21 -7.49 15.33
N ILE A 4 32.21 -6.60 15.45
CA ILE A 4 30.79 -6.98 15.54
C ILE A 4 30.32 -7.61 14.23
N PHE A 5 30.73 -7.06 13.08
CA PHE A 5 30.39 -7.61 11.77
C PHE A 5 31.04 -8.99 11.56
N THR A 6 32.35 -9.10 11.78
CA THR A 6 33.10 -10.36 11.66
C THR A 6 32.57 -11.45 12.60
N LEU A 7 32.14 -11.10 13.81
CA LEU A 7 31.50 -12.02 14.75
C LEU A 7 30.19 -12.62 14.20
N GLY A 8 29.42 -11.85 13.43
CA GLY A 8 28.23 -12.34 12.73
C GLY A 8 28.55 -13.29 11.58
N ASP A 9 29.65 -13.07 10.86
CA ASP A 9 30.10 -13.99 9.80
C ASP A 9 30.64 -15.31 10.38
N ILE A 10 31.45 -15.22 11.46
CA ILE A 10 31.94 -16.40 12.19
C ILE A 10 30.75 -17.22 12.74
N ALA A 11 29.69 -16.57 13.22
CA ALA A 11 28.50 -17.26 13.70
C ALA A 11 27.74 -18.02 12.59
N GLN A 12 27.73 -17.50 11.37
CA GLN A 12 27.14 -18.19 10.22
C GLN A 12 28.00 -19.36 9.72
N LEU A 13 29.33 -19.25 9.80
CA LEU A 13 30.26 -20.29 9.36
C LEU A 13 30.51 -21.38 10.40
N CYS A 14 30.41 -21.06 11.69
CA CYS A 14 30.78 -21.93 12.82
C CYS A 14 29.78 -21.80 14.00
N PRO A 15 28.48 -22.04 13.80
CA PRO A 15 27.45 -21.81 14.84
C PRO A 15 27.69 -22.60 16.13
N ALA A 16 28.27 -23.80 16.05
CA ALA A 16 28.63 -24.62 17.22
C ALA A 16 29.74 -23.99 18.11
N ARG A 17 30.44 -22.94 17.66
CA ARG A 17 31.46 -22.21 18.43
C ARG A 17 30.92 -20.89 19.02
N VAL A 18 29.62 -20.61 18.88
CA VAL A 18 29.01 -19.36 19.35
C VAL A 18 28.50 -19.54 20.79
N GLU A 19 29.33 -19.18 21.76
CA GLU A 19 28.95 -19.20 23.18
C GLU A 19 27.79 -18.25 23.51
N LYS A 20 27.00 -18.61 24.53
CA LYS A 20 25.88 -17.79 25.04
C LYS A 20 26.28 -16.34 25.40
N ARG A 21 27.53 -16.12 25.80
CA ARG A 21 28.12 -14.81 26.12
C ARG A 21 28.14 -13.85 24.92
N ILE A 22 28.29 -14.37 23.69
CA ILE A 22 28.30 -13.57 22.45
C ILE A 22 26.92 -12.93 22.22
N PHE A 23 25.84 -13.68 22.44
CA PHE A 23 24.49 -13.15 22.29
C PHE A 23 24.20 -12.03 23.30
N LEU A 24 24.60 -12.22 24.57
CA LEU A 24 24.42 -11.22 25.62
C LEU A 24 25.22 -9.94 25.34
N LEU A 25 26.44 -10.05 24.80
CA LEU A 25 27.23 -8.89 24.37
C LEU A 25 26.46 -8.09 23.31
N ILE A 26 25.98 -8.74 22.24
CA ILE A 26 25.23 -8.08 21.16
C ILE A 26 23.90 -7.50 21.66
N GLN A 27 23.18 -8.18 22.56
CA GLN A 27 21.96 -7.67 23.17
C GLN A 27 22.21 -6.44 24.05
N SER A 28 23.32 -6.40 24.81
CA SER A 28 23.69 -5.21 25.61
C SER A 28 23.99 -3.98 24.74
N VAL A 29 24.56 -4.18 23.55
CA VAL A 29 24.83 -3.11 22.57
C VAL A 29 23.54 -2.52 21.99
N LEU A 30 22.44 -3.26 21.96
CA LEU A 30 21.12 -2.77 21.56
C LEU A 30 20.38 -2.11 22.72
N ALA A 31 20.39 -2.75 23.90
CA ALA A 31 19.73 -2.28 25.13
C ALA A 31 20.31 -0.96 25.67
N SER A 32 21.51 -0.56 25.25
CA SER A 32 22.04 0.81 25.40
C SER A 32 21.42 1.80 24.40
N SER A 33 20.10 1.75 24.24
CA SER A 33 19.29 2.68 23.43
C SER A 33 19.12 4.03 24.13
N ALA A 34 18.72 5.05 23.38
CA ALA A 34 18.50 6.41 23.89
C ALA A 34 17.09 6.59 24.48
N ASP A 35 16.72 5.77 25.47
CA ASP A 35 15.51 5.97 26.29
C ASP A 35 15.91 6.49 27.67
N ALA A 36 16.04 7.81 27.80
CA ALA A 36 16.44 8.48 29.05
C ALA A 36 15.53 9.66 29.46
N ASP A 37 14.73 10.21 28.54
CA ASP A 37 14.05 11.51 28.71
C ASP A 37 12.52 11.42 28.88
N HIS A 38 12.02 10.35 29.50
CA HIS A 38 10.64 10.26 30.02
C HIS A 38 10.62 9.78 31.48
N SER A 39 11.25 10.57 32.37
CA SER A 39 10.91 10.58 33.79
C SER A 39 10.03 11.80 34.10
N PRO A 40 8.91 11.65 34.85
CA PRO A 40 8.10 12.79 35.24
C PRO A 40 8.84 13.63 36.29
N SER A 41 8.81 14.95 36.14
CA SER A 41 9.50 15.90 37.01
C SER A 41 8.89 15.97 38.41
N SER A 42 9.45 15.21 39.35
CA SER A 42 9.08 15.26 40.76
C SER A 42 9.56 16.56 41.43
N GLN A 43 8.68 17.55 41.58
CA GLN A 43 8.86 18.61 42.58
C GLN A 43 8.56 18.02 43.97
N GLY A 44 9.45 18.27 44.94
CA GLY A 44 9.58 17.42 46.13
C GLY A 44 9.02 17.99 47.44
N SER A 45 9.29 17.28 48.54
CA SER A 45 9.46 17.85 49.89
C SER A 45 10.08 16.83 50.88
N SER A 46 10.84 17.36 51.85
CA SER A 46 11.40 16.78 53.10
C SER A 46 11.95 15.34 53.20
N GLU A 47 13.29 15.28 53.36
CA GLU A 47 13.99 14.78 54.57
C GLU A 47 13.79 13.32 55.07
N ALA A 48 14.72 12.43 54.69
CA ALA A 48 15.25 11.34 55.53
C ALA A 48 16.64 10.90 55.01
N PRO A 49 17.55 10.31 55.82
CA PRO A 49 18.97 10.24 55.48
C PRO A 49 19.44 8.99 54.70
N ALA A 50 20.29 9.26 53.69
CA ALA A 50 21.51 8.51 53.35
C ALA A 50 21.46 6.97 53.25
N SER A 51 20.78 6.45 52.22
CA SER A 51 21.19 5.19 51.57
C SER A 51 21.49 5.45 50.09
N GLN A 52 22.76 5.71 49.75
CA GLN A 52 23.16 5.86 48.34
C GLN A 52 22.95 4.54 47.59
N PRO A 53 22.20 4.51 46.47
CA PRO A 53 22.31 3.42 45.51
C PRO A 53 23.75 3.35 44.99
N PRO A 54 24.27 2.17 44.60
CA PRO A 54 25.51 2.11 43.84
C PRO A 54 25.37 2.99 42.58
N PRO A 55 26.45 3.64 42.10
CA PRO A 55 26.35 4.61 41.03
C PRO A 55 25.70 3.97 39.81
N GLN A 56 24.49 4.45 39.47
CA GLN A 56 23.83 4.08 38.23
C GLN A 56 24.75 4.51 37.10
N VAL A 57 25.40 3.53 36.47
CA VAL A 57 26.22 3.75 35.28
C VAL A 57 25.28 4.38 34.25
N ARG A 58 25.47 5.68 33.99
CA ARG A 58 24.77 6.38 32.91
C ARG A 58 24.91 5.51 31.66
N GLY A 59 23.79 4.95 31.20
CA GLY A 59 23.78 4.03 30.08
C GLY A 59 24.49 4.69 28.90
N SER A 60 25.66 4.18 28.51
CA SER A 60 26.46 4.79 27.46
C SER A 60 25.74 4.61 26.14
N VAL A 61 24.91 5.58 25.78
CA VAL A 61 24.07 5.59 24.58
C VAL A 61 24.90 5.16 23.39
N MET A 62 24.56 4.01 22.83
CA MET A 62 25.40 3.36 21.84
C MET A 62 25.22 4.07 20.49
N PRO A 63 26.31 4.55 19.84
CA PRO A 63 26.20 5.24 18.55
C PRO A 63 25.41 4.41 17.53
N SER A 64 24.50 5.05 16.80
CA SER A 64 23.55 4.33 15.92
C SER A 64 24.25 3.48 14.86
N VAL A 65 25.40 3.91 14.34
CA VAL A 65 26.27 3.12 13.45
C VAL A 65 26.69 1.79 14.07
N ILE A 66 26.95 1.75 15.39
CA ILE A 66 27.29 0.52 16.10
C ILE A 66 26.03 -0.33 16.31
N ARG A 67 24.90 0.28 16.72
CA ARG A 67 23.60 -0.42 16.88
C ARG A 67 23.14 -1.06 15.57
N ALA A 68 23.21 -0.35 14.44
CA ALA A 68 22.84 -0.86 13.11
C ALA A 68 23.67 -2.08 12.68
N HIS A 69 24.96 -2.13 13.02
CA HIS A 69 25.78 -3.33 12.80
C HIS A 69 25.43 -4.46 13.79
N ALA A 70 25.12 -4.12 15.05
CA ALA A 70 24.69 -5.09 16.05
C ALA A 70 23.34 -5.75 15.70
N ILE A 71 22.41 -5.03 15.07
CA ILE A 71 21.16 -5.59 14.51
C ILE A 71 21.45 -6.67 13.46
N ILE A 72 22.27 -6.37 12.45
CA ILE A 72 22.65 -7.35 11.41
C ILE A 72 23.35 -8.56 12.03
N THR A 73 24.26 -8.33 12.99
CA THR A 73 24.94 -9.42 13.70
C THR A 73 23.96 -10.25 14.54
N LEU A 74 22.98 -9.64 15.22
CA LEU A 74 21.93 -10.36 15.93
C LEU A 74 21.06 -11.17 14.98
N GLY A 75 20.72 -10.65 13.81
CA GLY A 75 20.02 -11.41 12.76
C GLY A 75 20.80 -12.65 12.30
N LYS A 76 22.10 -12.47 12.01
CA LYS A 76 23.01 -13.58 11.68
C LYS A 76 23.10 -14.62 12.80
N LEU A 77 23.07 -14.21 14.07
CA LEU A 77 23.05 -15.11 15.22
C LEU A 77 21.68 -15.83 15.35
N CYS A 78 20.57 -15.12 15.16
CA CYS A 78 19.21 -15.66 15.24
C CYS A 78 18.92 -16.71 14.15
N LEU A 79 19.38 -16.51 12.92
CA LEU A 79 19.20 -17.46 11.79
C LEU A 79 19.79 -18.86 12.06
N GLN A 80 20.74 -18.97 12.98
CA GLN A 80 21.38 -20.22 13.40
C GLN A 80 20.81 -20.79 14.71
N HIS A 81 20.07 -20.00 15.49
CA HIS A 81 19.61 -20.36 16.83
C HIS A 81 18.16 -19.90 17.08
N GLU A 82 17.20 -20.83 16.93
CA GLU A 82 15.76 -20.54 17.06
C GLU A 82 15.39 -19.95 18.43
N ASP A 83 15.98 -20.50 19.49
CA ASP A 83 15.80 -20.05 20.87
C ASP A 83 16.24 -18.59 21.10
N LEU A 84 17.17 -18.09 20.27
CA LEU A 84 17.62 -16.70 20.27
C LEU A 84 16.69 -15.83 19.41
N ALA A 85 16.28 -16.31 18.24
CA ALA A 85 15.29 -15.64 17.38
C ALA A 85 14.01 -15.35 18.17
N LYS A 86 13.45 -16.37 18.84
CA LYS A 86 12.23 -16.28 19.66
C LYS A 86 12.30 -15.22 20.76
N LYS A 87 13.49 -14.97 21.32
CA LYS A 87 13.75 -13.97 22.37
C LYS A 87 14.11 -12.58 21.82
N SER A 88 14.67 -12.53 20.61
CA SER A 88 15.19 -11.30 20.01
C SER A 88 14.17 -10.59 19.12
N ILE A 89 13.28 -11.32 18.43
CA ILE A 89 12.24 -10.73 17.56
C ILE A 89 11.38 -9.67 18.30
N PRO A 90 10.90 -9.87 19.54
CA PRO A 90 10.15 -8.84 20.27
C PRO A 90 10.97 -7.57 20.55
N ALA A 91 12.30 -7.66 20.65
CA ALA A 91 13.16 -6.49 20.80
C ALA A 91 13.39 -5.79 19.44
N LEU A 92 13.61 -6.55 18.36
CA LEU A 92 13.69 -6.02 17.00
C LEU A 92 12.41 -5.25 16.62
N VAL A 93 11.23 -5.76 16.96
CA VAL A 93 9.95 -5.07 16.69
C VAL A 93 9.84 -3.75 17.44
N ARG A 94 10.28 -3.67 18.71
CA ARG A 94 10.32 -2.39 19.45
C ARG A 94 11.33 -1.40 18.84
N GLU A 95 12.50 -1.88 18.44
CA GLU A 95 13.51 -1.06 17.73
C GLU A 95 12.96 -0.45 16.43
N LEU A 96 12.09 -1.19 15.71
CA LEU A 96 11.42 -0.68 14.51
C LEU A 96 10.43 0.45 14.82
N GLU A 97 9.77 0.38 15.97
CA GLU A 97 8.69 1.28 16.36
C GLU A 97 9.16 2.56 17.06
N VAL A 98 10.34 2.52 17.70
CA VAL A 98 10.91 3.58 18.56
C VAL A 98 12.15 4.24 17.95
N CYS A 99 12.99 3.53 17.18
CA CYS A 99 14.28 4.10 16.78
C CYS A 99 14.18 5.06 15.57
N GLU A 100 14.59 6.32 15.76
CA GLU A 100 14.62 7.33 14.71
C GLU A 100 15.71 7.12 13.64
N ASP A 101 16.75 6.34 13.91
CA ASP A 101 17.85 6.10 12.96
C ASP A 101 17.44 5.19 11.80
N VAL A 102 17.53 5.73 10.58
CA VAL A 102 17.17 5.07 9.32
C VAL A 102 17.99 3.79 9.09
N ALA A 103 19.28 3.76 9.44
CA ALA A 103 20.10 2.56 9.26
C ALA A 103 19.74 1.45 10.26
N VAL A 104 19.33 1.81 11.48
CA VAL A 104 18.78 0.86 12.47
C VAL A 104 17.45 0.28 11.97
N ARG A 105 16.45 1.11 11.61
CA ARG A 105 15.14 0.62 11.12
C ARG A 105 15.29 -0.24 9.85
N ASN A 106 16.08 0.21 8.87
CA ASN A 106 16.39 -0.54 7.66
C ASN A 106 16.93 -1.95 7.98
N ASN A 107 17.92 -2.03 8.87
CA ASN A 107 18.57 -3.29 9.21
C ASN A 107 17.64 -4.21 10.03
N VAL A 108 16.74 -3.65 10.85
CA VAL A 108 15.68 -4.41 11.52
C VAL A 108 14.73 -5.04 10.49
N ILE A 109 14.27 -4.28 9.49
CA ILE A 109 13.36 -4.78 8.44
C ILE A 109 14.02 -5.93 7.66
N ILE A 110 15.29 -5.75 7.26
CA ILE A 110 16.07 -6.82 6.59
C ILE A 110 16.11 -8.09 7.44
N VAL A 111 16.54 -7.97 8.71
CA VAL A 111 16.67 -9.12 9.62
C VAL A 111 15.32 -9.78 9.90
N MET A 112 14.25 -9.01 10.07
CA MET A 112 12.91 -9.56 10.26
C MET A 112 12.44 -10.33 9.03
N CYS A 113 12.71 -9.83 7.81
CA CYS A 113 12.38 -10.52 6.57
C CYS A 113 13.23 -11.78 6.34
N ASP A 114 14.52 -11.78 6.66
CA ASP A 114 15.36 -12.99 6.64
C ASP A 114 14.83 -14.05 7.64
N LEU A 115 14.36 -13.62 8.81
CA LEU A 115 13.74 -14.50 9.80
C LEU A 115 12.35 -15.00 9.36
N CYS A 116 11.59 -14.28 8.53
CA CYS A 116 10.37 -14.81 7.90
C CYS A 116 10.64 -16.03 7.01
N ILE A 117 11.78 -16.04 6.31
CA ILE A 117 12.19 -17.17 5.45
C ILE A 117 12.58 -18.39 6.30
N ARG A 118 13.25 -18.17 7.44
CA ARG A 118 13.77 -19.26 8.29
C ARG A 118 12.78 -19.80 9.33
N TYR A 119 11.94 -18.93 9.90
CA TYR A 119 11.08 -19.20 11.05
C TYR A 119 9.66 -18.65 10.82
N THR A 120 9.08 -18.88 9.64
CA THR A 120 7.86 -18.22 9.14
C THR A 120 6.73 -18.09 10.17
N ILE A 121 6.35 -19.19 10.83
CA ILE A 121 5.26 -19.22 11.84
C ILE A 121 5.55 -18.29 13.04
N MET A 122 6.83 -18.09 13.39
CA MET A 122 7.26 -17.24 14.50
C MET A 122 7.16 -15.74 14.15
N VAL A 123 7.32 -15.37 12.87
CA VAL A 123 7.38 -13.99 12.40
C VAL A 123 6.08 -13.51 11.73
N ASP A 124 5.23 -14.42 11.23
CA ASP A 124 3.93 -14.13 10.59
C ASP A 124 3.05 -13.15 11.40
N LYS A 125 3.05 -13.28 12.73
CA LYS A 125 2.30 -12.39 13.64
C LYS A 125 2.86 -10.96 13.78
N TYR A 126 4.08 -10.69 13.28
CA TYR A 126 4.72 -9.37 13.27
C TYR A 126 4.77 -8.73 11.87
N ILE A 127 4.20 -9.38 10.86
CA ILE A 127 3.98 -8.78 9.52
C ILE A 127 3.20 -7.45 9.59
N PRO A 128 2.23 -7.23 10.53
CA PRO A 128 1.65 -5.90 10.75
C PRO A 128 2.71 -4.84 11.09
N ASN A 129 3.63 -5.12 12.02
CA ASN A 129 4.67 -4.16 12.43
C ASN A 129 5.62 -3.85 11.27
N ILE A 130 6.05 -4.86 10.49
CA ILE A 130 6.91 -4.65 9.31
C ILE A 130 6.17 -3.85 8.22
N SER A 131 4.90 -4.17 7.96
CA SER A 131 4.10 -3.49 6.93
C SER A 131 3.68 -2.06 7.29
N MET A 132 3.80 -1.63 8.55
CA MET A 132 3.72 -0.20 8.90
C MET A 132 4.81 0.63 8.22
N CYS A 133 6.00 0.05 7.96
CA CYS A 133 7.10 0.76 7.31
C CYS A 133 6.85 1.09 5.82
N LEU A 134 5.73 0.62 5.24
CA LEU A 134 5.19 1.17 3.97
C LEU A 134 4.66 2.61 4.11
N LYS A 135 4.61 3.16 5.33
CA LYS A 135 4.34 4.57 5.66
C LYS A 135 5.41 5.17 6.61
N ASP A 136 6.63 4.65 6.56
CA ASP A 136 7.79 5.27 7.23
C ASP A 136 8.04 6.70 6.71
N SER A 137 8.54 7.59 7.57
CA SER A 137 8.86 8.97 7.18
C SER A 137 9.94 9.02 6.11
N ASP A 138 10.93 8.12 6.15
CA ASP A 138 12.02 8.04 5.19
C ASP A 138 11.60 7.26 3.91
N PRO A 139 11.71 7.86 2.70
CA PRO A 139 11.32 7.19 1.45
C PRO A 139 12.16 5.94 1.11
N PHE A 140 13.42 5.88 1.54
CA PHE A 140 14.27 4.71 1.32
C PHE A 140 13.79 3.52 2.18
N ILE A 141 13.33 3.76 3.42
CA ILE A 141 12.66 2.73 4.23
C ILE A 141 11.37 2.24 3.55
N ARG A 142 10.50 3.13 3.07
CA ARG A 142 9.27 2.73 2.36
C ARG A 142 9.57 1.85 1.15
N LYS A 143 10.54 2.26 0.32
CA LYS A 143 10.97 1.51 -0.86
C LYS A 143 11.60 0.15 -0.50
N GLN A 144 12.46 0.10 0.51
CA GLN A 144 13.08 -1.16 0.95
C GLN A 144 12.05 -2.13 1.56
N THR A 145 11.09 -1.63 2.34
CA THR A 145 9.98 -2.42 2.90
C THR A 145 9.13 -3.04 1.79
N LEU A 146 8.78 -2.24 0.77
CA LEU A 146 8.01 -2.68 -0.39
C LEU A 146 8.75 -3.77 -1.19
N ILE A 147 10.07 -3.62 -1.42
CA ILE A 147 10.90 -4.66 -2.07
C ILE A 147 10.88 -5.96 -1.26
N LEU A 148 11.19 -5.90 0.04
CA LEU A 148 11.34 -7.09 0.88
C LEU A 148 10.01 -7.84 1.07
N LEU A 149 8.92 -7.13 1.36
CA LEU A 149 7.60 -7.76 1.50
C LEU A 149 7.10 -8.32 0.17
N THR A 150 7.37 -7.67 -0.97
CA THR A 150 7.03 -8.22 -2.31
C THR A 150 7.72 -9.56 -2.55
N ASN A 151 9.02 -9.66 -2.26
CA ASN A 151 9.76 -10.91 -2.38
C ASN A 151 9.18 -12.02 -1.48
N LEU A 152 8.84 -11.70 -0.22
CA LEU A 152 8.26 -12.67 0.72
C LEU A 152 6.85 -13.14 0.31
N LEU A 153 6.07 -12.28 -0.35
CA LEU A 153 4.75 -12.63 -0.91
C LEU A 153 4.88 -13.46 -2.20
N GLN A 154 5.85 -13.16 -3.06
CA GLN A 154 6.12 -13.96 -4.25
C GLN A 154 6.60 -15.37 -3.89
N GLU A 155 7.44 -15.52 -2.86
CA GLU A 155 7.95 -16.82 -2.44
C GLU A 155 7.11 -17.48 -1.32
N GLU A 156 5.85 -17.03 -1.16
CA GLU A 156 4.81 -17.55 -0.25
C GLU A 156 5.13 -17.64 1.25
N PHE A 157 6.30 -17.15 1.69
CA PHE A 157 6.65 -16.98 3.11
C PHE A 157 5.71 -16.01 3.84
N VAL A 158 5.05 -15.09 3.13
CA VAL A 158 4.01 -14.23 3.66
C VAL A 158 2.74 -14.43 2.84
N LYS A 159 1.57 -14.35 3.49
CA LYS A 159 0.26 -14.49 2.85
C LYS A 159 -0.59 -13.25 3.11
N TRP A 160 -1.49 -12.94 2.18
CA TRP A 160 -2.48 -11.87 2.32
C TRP A 160 -3.41 -12.17 3.50
N LYS A 161 -3.19 -11.47 4.62
CA LYS A 161 -3.92 -11.62 5.88
C LYS A 161 -4.27 -10.25 6.46
N GLY A 162 -5.51 -10.10 6.93
CA GLY A 162 -6.00 -8.86 7.53
C GLY A 162 -5.65 -7.63 6.69
N SER A 163 -5.15 -6.59 7.34
CA SER A 163 -4.85 -5.30 6.70
C SER A 163 -3.73 -5.29 5.63
N LEU A 164 -2.95 -6.37 5.45
CA LEU A 164 -1.72 -6.33 4.63
C LEU A 164 -1.97 -5.88 3.17
N PHE A 165 -3.08 -6.33 2.58
CA PHE A 165 -3.47 -5.97 1.21
C PHE A 165 -3.66 -4.45 1.06
N PHE A 166 -4.43 -3.83 1.95
CA PHE A 166 -4.72 -2.39 1.88
C PHE A 166 -3.48 -1.53 2.14
N ARG A 167 -2.56 -1.97 3.02
CA ARG A 167 -1.26 -1.30 3.23
C ARG A 167 -0.42 -1.32 1.96
N PHE A 168 -0.37 -2.45 1.25
CA PHE A 168 0.27 -2.57 -0.05
C PHE A 168 -0.37 -1.66 -1.10
N VAL A 169 -1.69 -1.73 -1.26
CA VAL A 169 -2.43 -0.89 -2.21
C VAL A 169 -2.29 0.62 -1.89
N SER A 170 -2.06 0.98 -0.62
CA SER A 170 -1.77 2.37 -0.24
C SER A 170 -0.42 2.92 -0.75
N THR A 171 0.47 2.10 -1.33
CA THR A 171 1.70 2.62 -1.96
C THR A 171 1.42 3.26 -3.33
N LEU A 172 0.30 2.94 -3.98
CA LEU A 172 -0.15 3.58 -5.23
C LEU A 172 -0.33 5.11 -5.10
N ILE A 173 -0.44 5.60 -3.87
CA ILE A 173 -0.63 7.01 -3.48
C ILE A 173 0.48 7.49 -2.50
N ASP A 174 1.68 6.92 -2.64
CA ASP A 174 2.88 7.44 -1.96
C ASP A 174 3.22 8.86 -2.46
N SER A 175 3.84 9.67 -1.61
CA SER A 175 4.26 11.03 -1.96
C SER A 175 5.51 11.06 -2.86
N HIS A 176 6.26 9.96 -2.96
CA HIS A 176 7.40 9.84 -3.87
C HIS A 176 6.99 9.06 -5.14
N PRO A 177 7.06 9.66 -6.35
CA PRO A 177 6.56 9.04 -7.58
C PRO A 177 7.22 7.68 -7.88
N ASP A 178 8.56 7.57 -7.73
CA ASP A 178 9.28 6.29 -7.87
C ASP A 178 8.76 5.16 -6.97
N ILE A 179 8.14 5.47 -5.83
CA ILE A 179 7.60 4.48 -4.90
C ILE A 179 6.18 4.10 -5.32
N ALA A 180 5.38 5.08 -5.79
CA ALA A 180 4.08 4.83 -6.38
C ALA A 180 4.18 3.93 -7.62
N SER A 181 5.02 4.29 -8.60
CA SER A 181 5.18 3.49 -9.82
C SER A 181 5.88 2.15 -9.59
N PHE A 182 6.75 2.04 -8.58
CA PHE A 182 7.27 0.73 -8.17
C PHE A 182 6.20 -0.13 -7.46
N GLY A 183 5.30 0.49 -6.70
CA GLY A 183 4.13 -0.17 -6.12
C GLY A 183 3.14 -0.67 -7.17
N GLU A 184 2.85 0.15 -8.18
CA GLU A 184 2.07 -0.20 -9.38
C GLU A 184 2.69 -1.43 -10.06
N PHE A 185 3.99 -1.42 -10.33
CA PHE A 185 4.73 -2.55 -10.89
C PHE A 185 4.67 -3.82 -10.02
N CYS A 186 4.91 -3.70 -8.71
CA CYS A 186 4.85 -4.84 -7.80
C CYS A 186 3.46 -5.47 -7.75
N LEU A 187 2.41 -4.65 -7.67
CA LEU A 187 1.03 -5.12 -7.61
C LEU A 187 0.61 -5.75 -8.93
N ALA A 188 0.74 -5.05 -10.06
CA ALA A 188 0.23 -5.48 -11.36
C ALA A 188 1.07 -6.59 -12.03
N HIS A 189 2.40 -6.52 -11.94
CA HIS A 189 3.28 -7.37 -12.75
C HIS A 189 3.99 -8.48 -11.98
N LEU A 190 4.04 -8.42 -10.64
CA LEU A 190 4.64 -9.45 -9.79
C LEU A 190 3.60 -10.21 -8.95
N LEU A 191 2.75 -9.50 -8.21
CA LEU A 191 1.87 -10.09 -7.20
C LEU A 191 0.55 -10.60 -7.80
N LEU A 192 -0.11 -9.82 -8.66
CA LEU A 192 -1.32 -10.26 -9.38
C LEU A 192 -1.06 -11.51 -10.23
N LYS A 193 0.15 -11.68 -10.79
CA LYS A 193 0.53 -12.91 -11.51
C LYS A 193 0.62 -14.15 -10.63
N ARG A 194 0.83 -14.01 -9.31
CA ARG A 194 0.82 -15.11 -8.35
C ARG A 194 -0.56 -15.33 -7.72
N ASN A 195 -1.39 -14.29 -7.62
CA ASN A 195 -2.80 -14.41 -7.22
C ASN A 195 -3.73 -13.57 -8.13
N PRO A 196 -4.20 -14.13 -9.27
CA PRO A 196 -5.01 -13.40 -10.25
C PRO A 196 -6.38 -12.90 -9.75
N VAL A 197 -6.84 -13.36 -8.57
CA VAL A 197 -8.10 -12.91 -7.97
C VAL A 197 -7.91 -11.89 -6.84
N MET A 198 -6.67 -11.53 -6.46
CA MET A 198 -6.41 -10.71 -5.26
C MET A 198 -7.15 -9.36 -5.26
N PHE A 199 -7.19 -8.66 -6.40
CA PHE A 199 -7.88 -7.36 -6.48
C PHE A 199 -9.39 -7.55 -6.36
N PHE A 200 -9.99 -8.45 -7.14
CA PHE A 200 -11.43 -8.76 -7.12
C PHE A 200 -11.92 -9.29 -5.76
N GLN A 201 -11.08 -10.07 -5.06
CA GLN A 201 -11.38 -10.60 -3.72
C GLN A 201 -11.51 -9.50 -2.66
N HIS A 202 -10.62 -8.51 -2.68
CA HIS A 202 -10.55 -7.46 -1.65
C HIS A 202 -11.24 -6.15 -2.04
N PHE A 203 -11.70 -5.98 -3.29
CA PHE A 203 -12.22 -4.71 -3.81
C PHE A 203 -13.34 -4.09 -2.97
N ILE A 204 -14.35 -4.86 -2.58
CA ILE A 204 -15.44 -4.39 -1.72
C ILE A 204 -14.90 -3.91 -0.36
N GLU A 205 -13.93 -4.64 0.21
CA GLU A 205 -13.35 -4.28 1.51
C GLU A 205 -12.45 -3.04 1.42
N CYS A 206 -11.84 -2.74 0.26
CA CYS A 206 -11.15 -1.46 0.05
C CYS A 206 -12.08 -0.27 0.25
N ILE A 207 -13.33 -0.35 -0.24
CA ILE A 207 -14.30 0.76 -0.13
C ILE A 207 -14.64 1.03 1.34
N PHE A 208 -14.90 -0.01 2.13
CA PHE A 208 -15.12 0.11 3.58
C PHE A 208 -13.86 0.57 4.33
N HIS A 209 -12.70 -0.01 4.02
CA HIS A 209 -11.45 0.25 4.74
C HIS A 209 -10.91 1.67 4.51
N PHE A 210 -10.83 2.13 3.26
CA PHE A 210 -10.25 3.44 2.96
C PHE A 210 -11.16 4.61 3.37
N ASN A 211 -12.48 4.41 3.48
CA ASN A 211 -13.38 5.35 4.15
C ASN A 211 -13.38 5.22 5.69
N ASN A 212 -12.67 4.22 6.25
CA ASN A 212 -12.70 3.83 7.66
C ASN A 212 -14.15 3.64 8.18
N TYR A 213 -14.98 2.96 7.39
CA TYR A 213 -16.35 2.59 7.80
C TYR A 213 -16.31 1.25 8.55
N GLU A 214 -16.68 1.26 9.82
CA GLU A 214 -16.53 0.10 10.73
C GLU A 214 -17.87 -0.53 11.14
N LYS A 215 -19.00 -0.04 10.60
CA LYS A 215 -20.35 -0.45 11.03
C LYS A 215 -20.90 -1.68 10.31
N HIS A 216 -20.43 -1.97 9.10
CA HIS A 216 -20.80 -3.19 8.36
C HIS A 216 -20.38 -4.43 9.16
N GLU A 217 -21.23 -5.46 9.27
CA GLU A 217 -20.94 -6.68 10.06
C GLU A 217 -19.64 -7.41 9.66
N LYS A 218 -19.46 -7.68 8.36
CA LYS A 218 -18.36 -8.45 7.77
C LYS A 218 -17.07 -7.67 7.45
N TYR A 219 -17.17 -6.53 6.77
CA TYR A 219 -16.01 -5.83 6.19
C TYR A 219 -15.30 -4.90 7.17
N ASN A 220 -13.98 -4.73 7.00
CA ASN A 220 -13.14 -3.83 7.82
C ASN A 220 -13.16 -4.21 9.32
N LYS A 221 -13.10 -5.52 9.60
CA LYS A 221 -13.16 -6.12 10.97
C LYS A 221 -11.87 -6.78 11.44
N PHE A 222 -10.78 -6.68 10.68
CA PHE A 222 -9.48 -7.19 11.11
C PHE A 222 -8.89 -6.32 12.23
N PRO A 223 -8.14 -6.89 13.18
CA PRO A 223 -7.47 -6.11 14.22
C PRO A 223 -6.53 -5.05 13.65
N GLN A 224 -6.64 -3.82 14.15
CA GLN A 224 -5.73 -2.71 13.90
C GLN A 224 -5.49 -1.95 15.20
N SER A 225 -4.25 -1.54 15.43
CA SER A 225 -3.94 -0.52 16.43
C SER A 225 -4.35 0.87 15.93
N GLU A 226 -4.53 1.78 16.89
CA GLU A 226 -4.84 3.19 16.62
C GLU A 226 -3.73 3.88 15.79
N ARG A 227 -2.46 3.49 15.96
CA ARG A 227 -1.32 3.94 15.14
C ARG A 227 -1.52 3.53 13.67
N GLU A 228 -1.95 2.30 13.42
CA GLU A 228 -2.17 1.78 12.06
C GLU A 228 -3.38 2.42 11.38
N LYS A 229 -4.47 2.65 12.12
CA LYS A 229 -5.62 3.42 11.59
C LYS A 229 -5.18 4.84 11.18
N ARG A 230 -4.44 5.56 12.03
CA ARG A 230 -3.96 6.92 11.72
C ARG A 230 -3.00 7.00 10.54
N LEU A 231 -2.12 6.01 10.35
CA LEU A 231 -1.13 6.00 9.26
C LEU A 231 -1.69 5.60 7.89
N PHE A 232 -2.77 4.80 7.85
CA PHE A 232 -3.31 4.24 6.60
C PHE A 232 -4.74 4.71 6.25
N SER A 233 -5.42 5.43 7.13
CA SER A 233 -6.75 6.01 6.85
C SER A 233 -6.71 6.98 5.66
N LEU A 234 -7.71 6.86 4.80
CA LEU A 234 -8.01 7.80 3.71
C LEU A 234 -9.42 8.36 3.88
N LYS A 235 -9.97 8.41 5.11
CA LYS A 235 -11.29 9.00 5.40
C LYS A 235 -11.32 10.50 5.05
N GLY A 236 -12.51 11.04 4.81
CA GLY A 236 -12.74 12.46 4.53
C GLY A 236 -12.75 12.78 3.03
N LYS A 237 -13.61 13.72 2.62
CA LYS A 237 -13.71 14.21 1.23
C LYS A 237 -12.36 14.61 0.61
N SER A 238 -11.44 15.18 1.39
CA SER A 238 -10.10 15.58 0.94
C SER A 238 -9.21 14.44 0.46
N ASN A 239 -9.49 13.19 0.86
CA ASN A 239 -8.79 12.01 0.37
C ASN A 239 -9.52 11.31 -0.80
N LYS A 240 -10.70 11.79 -1.24
CA LYS A 240 -11.54 11.09 -2.23
C LYS A 240 -10.78 10.77 -3.52
N GLU A 241 -10.05 11.72 -4.09
CA GLU A 241 -9.24 11.51 -5.30
C GLU A 241 -8.21 10.38 -5.12
N ARG A 242 -7.58 10.29 -3.94
CA ARG A 242 -6.58 9.26 -3.61
C ARG A 242 -7.22 7.87 -3.49
N ARG A 243 -8.43 7.79 -2.92
CA ARG A 243 -9.25 6.56 -2.92
C ARG A 243 -9.66 6.17 -4.35
N MET A 244 -10.05 7.15 -5.18
CA MET A 244 -10.41 6.93 -6.58
C MET A 244 -9.23 6.46 -7.43
N LYS A 245 -8.00 6.98 -7.25
CA LYS A 245 -6.81 6.42 -7.92
C LYS A 245 -6.64 4.94 -7.60
N ILE A 246 -6.80 4.56 -6.32
CA ILE A 246 -6.74 3.17 -5.88
C ILE A 246 -7.82 2.31 -6.56
N TYR A 247 -9.10 2.70 -6.50
CA TYR A 247 -10.16 1.87 -7.07
C TYR A 247 -10.05 1.73 -8.58
N LYS A 248 -9.70 2.82 -9.30
CA LYS A 248 -9.53 2.83 -10.75
C LYS A 248 -8.37 1.91 -11.18
N PHE A 249 -7.20 1.98 -10.54
CA PHE A 249 -6.09 1.04 -10.77
C PHE A 249 -6.49 -0.44 -10.55
N LEU A 250 -7.24 -0.74 -9.48
CA LEU A 250 -7.70 -2.11 -9.23
C LEU A 250 -8.65 -2.59 -10.33
N LEU A 251 -9.60 -1.74 -10.78
CA LEU A 251 -10.55 -2.04 -11.85
C LEU A 251 -9.92 -2.14 -13.25
N GLU A 252 -8.87 -1.39 -13.54
CA GLU A 252 -8.13 -1.49 -14.82
C GLU A 252 -7.56 -2.90 -15.03
N HIS A 253 -7.15 -3.56 -13.95
CA HIS A 253 -6.58 -4.92 -13.97
C HIS A 253 -7.61 -6.06 -13.86
N PHE A 254 -8.91 -5.78 -13.83
CA PHE A 254 -9.94 -6.83 -13.83
C PHE A 254 -10.08 -7.52 -15.20
N THR A 255 -10.53 -8.77 -15.20
CA THR A 255 -11.13 -9.41 -16.39
C THR A 255 -12.56 -8.89 -16.61
N ASP A 256 -13.11 -9.07 -17.81
CA ASP A 256 -14.50 -8.66 -18.08
C ASP A 256 -15.54 -9.51 -17.31
N GLU A 257 -15.21 -10.76 -16.98
CA GLU A 257 -15.96 -11.57 -16.01
C GLU A 257 -15.94 -10.94 -14.60
N GLN A 258 -14.78 -10.49 -14.13
CA GLN A 258 -14.65 -9.80 -12.84
C GLN A 258 -15.38 -8.45 -12.83
N ARG A 259 -15.36 -7.70 -13.95
CA ARG A 259 -16.14 -6.45 -14.11
C ARG A 259 -17.65 -6.70 -14.06
N PHE A 260 -18.15 -7.72 -14.76
CA PHE A 260 -19.56 -8.10 -14.66
C PHE A 260 -19.94 -8.45 -13.22
N ASN A 261 -19.19 -9.34 -12.58
CA ASN A 261 -19.52 -9.82 -11.24
C ASN A 261 -19.31 -8.77 -10.14
N ILE A 262 -18.40 -7.79 -10.28
CA ILE A 262 -18.18 -6.81 -9.22
C ILE A 262 -19.32 -5.81 -9.10
N THR A 263 -19.93 -5.40 -10.21
CA THR A 263 -21.08 -4.47 -10.23
C THR A 263 -22.23 -5.02 -9.38
N SER A 264 -22.65 -6.27 -9.64
CA SER A 264 -23.70 -6.94 -8.87
C SER A 264 -23.28 -7.14 -7.40
N LYS A 265 -22.01 -7.46 -7.13
CA LYS A 265 -21.49 -7.56 -5.75
C LYS A 265 -21.51 -6.23 -5.00
N ILE A 266 -21.19 -5.10 -5.64
CA ILE A 266 -21.26 -3.76 -5.02
C ILE A 266 -22.72 -3.47 -4.65
N CYS A 267 -23.66 -3.69 -5.56
CA CYS A 267 -25.07 -3.43 -5.30
C CYS A 267 -25.61 -4.30 -4.16
N LEU A 268 -25.28 -5.59 -4.13
CA LEU A 268 -25.75 -6.52 -3.09
C LEU A 268 -25.01 -6.43 -1.75
N SER A 269 -23.72 -6.05 -1.75
CA SER A 269 -22.87 -6.05 -0.54
C SER A 269 -22.61 -4.65 0.05
N ILE A 270 -23.15 -3.61 -0.59
CA ILE A 270 -23.07 -2.22 -0.11
C ILE A 270 -24.46 -1.57 -0.21
N LEU A 271 -25.01 -1.41 -1.42
CA LEU A 271 -26.19 -0.58 -1.63
C LEU A 271 -27.46 -1.17 -0.99
N ALA A 272 -27.69 -2.48 -1.14
CA ALA A 272 -28.80 -3.19 -0.50
C ALA A 272 -28.78 -3.02 1.03
N CYS A 273 -27.60 -3.13 1.65
CA CYS A 273 -27.45 -2.98 3.09
C CYS A 273 -27.88 -1.60 3.64
N PHE A 274 -27.87 -0.55 2.80
CA PHE A 274 -28.43 0.76 3.14
C PHE A 274 -29.91 0.91 2.74
N ALA A 275 -30.31 0.31 1.61
CA ALA A 275 -31.70 0.30 1.14
C ALA A 275 -32.64 -0.45 2.11
N ASP A 276 -32.19 -1.60 2.62
CA ASP A 276 -32.89 -2.47 3.57
C ASP A 276 -32.79 -1.97 5.03
N GLY A 277 -32.09 -0.85 5.26
CA GLY A 277 -31.91 -0.26 6.60
C GLY A 277 -30.99 -1.03 7.56
N ILE A 278 -30.26 -2.05 7.07
CA ILE A 278 -29.32 -2.86 7.85
C ILE A 278 -28.15 -2.00 8.37
N LEU A 279 -27.70 -1.03 7.56
CA LEU A 279 -26.64 -0.08 7.91
C LEU A 279 -27.20 1.34 8.12
N PRO A 280 -26.75 2.06 9.15
CA PRO A 280 -27.22 3.41 9.42
C PRO A 280 -26.69 4.40 8.38
N LEU A 281 -27.59 5.24 7.87
CA LEU A 281 -27.28 6.35 6.98
C LEU A 281 -26.87 7.59 7.79
N ASP A 282 -25.56 7.80 7.89
CA ASP A 282 -24.94 8.96 8.53
C ASP A 282 -23.92 9.63 7.59
N LEU A 283 -23.13 10.57 8.11
CA LEU A 283 -22.08 11.26 7.33
C LEU A 283 -21.01 10.29 6.81
N ASP A 284 -20.64 9.27 7.61
CA ASP A 284 -19.68 8.24 7.21
C ASP A 284 -20.24 7.37 6.08
N ALA A 285 -21.52 7.00 6.15
CA ALA A 285 -22.22 6.32 5.06
C ALA A 285 -22.32 7.21 3.81
N SER A 286 -22.51 8.52 3.95
CA SER A 286 -22.58 9.44 2.82
C SER A 286 -21.25 9.57 2.07
N GLU A 287 -20.09 9.52 2.75
CA GLU A 287 -18.80 9.47 2.05
C GLU A 287 -18.60 8.12 1.34
N LEU A 288 -18.93 7.01 2.00
CA LEU A 288 -18.81 5.67 1.42
C LEU A 288 -19.73 5.46 0.21
N LEU A 289 -20.96 6.00 0.24
CA LEU A 289 -21.89 5.96 -0.88
C LEU A 289 -21.44 6.86 -2.03
N SER A 290 -20.93 8.07 -1.75
CA SER A 290 -20.32 8.95 -2.76
C SER A 290 -19.14 8.28 -3.47
N ASP A 291 -18.33 7.51 -2.75
CA ASP A 291 -17.28 6.65 -3.31
C ASP A 291 -17.88 5.53 -4.17
N THR A 292 -18.89 4.83 -3.65
CA THR A 292 -19.50 3.66 -4.30
C THR A 292 -20.17 4.03 -5.62
N PHE A 293 -20.87 5.17 -5.69
CA PHE A 293 -21.48 5.64 -6.93
C PHE A 293 -20.44 6.11 -7.95
N GLU A 294 -19.35 6.78 -7.54
CA GLU A 294 -18.28 7.15 -8.49
C GLU A 294 -17.55 5.92 -9.05
N VAL A 295 -17.40 4.86 -8.24
CA VAL A 295 -16.89 3.55 -8.68
C VAL A 295 -17.84 2.87 -9.66
N LEU A 296 -19.17 2.96 -9.46
CA LEU A 296 -20.16 2.37 -10.37
C LEU A 296 -20.35 3.17 -11.67
N SER A 297 -20.15 4.49 -11.65
CA SER A 297 -20.13 5.35 -12.85
C SER A 297 -18.80 5.30 -13.62
N SER A 298 -17.76 4.66 -13.07
CA SER A 298 -16.40 4.74 -13.61
C SER A 298 -16.25 4.00 -14.95
N LYS A 299 -15.51 4.58 -15.89
CA LYS A 299 -15.21 3.91 -17.18
C LYS A 299 -14.44 2.59 -16.97
N GLU A 300 -13.71 2.47 -15.86
CA GLU A 300 -12.88 1.33 -15.50
C GLU A 300 -13.72 0.09 -15.11
N ILE A 301 -14.94 0.27 -14.58
CA ILE A 301 -15.88 -0.82 -14.27
C ILE A 301 -16.62 -1.34 -15.51
N LYS A 302 -16.84 -0.48 -16.53
CA LYS A 302 -17.49 -0.88 -17.79
C LYS A 302 -16.62 -1.89 -18.57
N LEU A 303 -17.25 -2.92 -19.14
CA LEU A 303 -16.58 -4.01 -19.88
C LEU A 303 -15.64 -3.48 -20.97
N LEU A 304 -14.46 -4.07 -21.10
CA LEU A 304 -13.54 -3.78 -22.21
C LEU A 304 -14.19 -4.13 -23.57
N ALA A 305 -14.94 -5.24 -23.64
CA ALA A 305 -15.70 -5.65 -24.83
C ALA A 305 -16.78 -4.64 -25.26
N MET A 306 -17.16 -3.69 -24.39
CA MET A 306 -18.09 -2.60 -24.68
C MET A 306 -17.42 -1.21 -24.75
N ARG A 307 -16.10 -1.09 -24.49
CA ARG A 307 -15.39 0.19 -24.69
C ARG A 307 -15.11 0.37 -26.18
N SER A 308 -15.62 1.46 -26.75
CA SER A 308 -15.49 1.80 -28.16
C SER A 308 -14.05 2.18 -28.54
N LYS A 309 -13.20 1.17 -28.77
CA LYS A 309 -11.97 1.30 -29.56
C LYS A 309 -12.12 0.50 -30.86
N PRO A 310 -12.16 1.15 -32.03
CA PRO A 310 -11.84 0.48 -33.28
C PRO A 310 -10.32 0.32 -33.35
N ASP A 311 -9.80 -0.88 -33.09
CA ASP A 311 -8.38 -1.20 -33.30
C ASP A 311 -8.11 -1.31 -34.81
N LYS A 312 -7.96 -0.15 -35.45
CA LYS A 312 -7.61 -0.01 -36.87
C LYS A 312 -6.12 -0.27 -37.09
N ASP A 313 -5.69 -1.50 -36.84
CA ASP A 313 -4.40 -2.04 -37.31
C ASP A 313 -4.46 -3.59 -37.38
N LEU A 314 -5.45 -4.10 -38.11
CA LEU A 314 -5.37 -5.41 -38.73
C LEU A 314 -5.45 -5.22 -40.24
N LEU A 315 -4.40 -5.67 -40.93
CA LEU A 315 -4.31 -5.62 -42.39
C LEU A 315 -5.36 -6.54 -43.02
N MET A 316 -5.82 -6.17 -44.21
CA MET A 316 -6.73 -7.01 -45.00
C MET A 316 -5.97 -8.22 -45.56
N GLU A 317 -6.22 -9.39 -45.00
CA GLU A 317 -6.09 -10.66 -45.70
C GLU A 317 -7.48 -11.31 -45.74
N GLU A 318 -7.92 -11.71 -46.93
CA GLU A 318 -9.24 -12.31 -47.16
C GLU A 318 -9.21 -13.78 -46.74
N ASP A 319 -9.85 -14.11 -45.62
CA ASP A 319 -10.08 -15.49 -45.20
C ASP A 319 -11.41 -15.57 -44.42
N ASP A 320 -12.27 -16.54 -44.75
CA ASP A 320 -13.62 -16.67 -44.16
C ASP A 320 -13.56 -16.85 -42.63
N MET A 321 -12.43 -17.36 -42.12
CA MET A 321 -12.15 -17.52 -40.70
C MET A 321 -12.07 -16.19 -39.96
N ALA A 322 -11.65 -15.10 -40.61
CA ALA A 322 -11.65 -13.76 -40.03
C ALA A 322 -13.09 -13.23 -39.86
N LEU A 323 -13.94 -13.40 -40.89
CA LEU A 323 -15.35 -13.00 -40.83
C LEU A 323 -16.11 -13.81 -39.78
N ALA A 324 -15.88 -15.13 -39.69
CA ALA A 324 -16.45 -15.99 -38.66
C ALA A 324 -16.06 -15.53 -37.24
N ASN A 325 -14.78 -15.17 -37.01
CA ASN A 325 -14.32 -14.63 -35.74
C ASN A 325 -14.97 -13.27 -35.40
N VAL A 326 -15.12 -12.37 -36.36
CA VAL A 326 -15.82 -11.08 -36.17
C VAL A 326 -17.29 -11.31 -35.79
N VAL A 327 -18.01 -12.18 -36.52
CA VAL A 327 -19.41 -12.51 -36.23
C VAL A 327 -19.55 -13.20 -34.86
N MET A 328 -18.63 -14.08 -34.47
CA MET A 328 -18.62 -14.68 -33.13
C MET A 328 -18.36 -13.66 -32.02
N GLN A 329 -17.42 -12.72 -32.20
CA GLN A 329 -17.19 -11.64 -31.23
C GLN A 329 -18.41 -10.73 -31.10
N GLU A 330 -19.08 -10.41 -32.21
CA GLU A 330 -20.29 -9.58 -32.20
C GLU A 330 -21.47 -10.28 -31.51
N ALA A 331 -21.65 -11.58 -31.75
CA ALA A 331 -22.62 -12.41 -31.05
C ALA A 331 -22.31 -12.53 -29.54
N GLN A 332 -21.04 -12.69 -29.17
CA GLN A 332 -20.59 -12.72 -27.77
C GLN A 332 -20.85 -11.39 -27.06
N LYS A 333 -20.47 -10.25 -27.66
CA LYS A 333 -20.79 -8.90 -27.14
C LYS A 333 -22.29 -8.74 -26.93
N LYS A 334 -23.11 -9.14 -27.91
CA LYS A 334 -24.58 -9.02 -27.83
C LYS A 334 -25.17 -9.88 -26.71
N LEU A 335 -24.70 -11.13 -26.54
CA LEU A 335 -25.13 -12.02 -25.46
C LEU A 335 -24.71 -11.48 -24.08
N ILE A 336 -23.45 -11.06 -23.93
CA ILE A 336 -22.93 -10.48 -22.68
C ILE A 336 -23.72 -9.21 -22.33
N SER A 337 -23.99 -8.34 -23.32
CA SER A 337 -24.80 -7.14 -23.13
C SER A 337 -26.23 -7.47 -22.68
N GLN A 338 -26.89 -8.48 -23.26
CA GLN A 338 -28.22 -8.91 -22.83
C GLN A 338 -28.23 -9.47 -21.40
N VAL A 339 -27.23 -10.28 -21.03
CA VAL A 339 -27.10 -10.82 -19.66
C VAL A 339 -26.84 -9.70 -18.64
N GLN A 340 -26.02 -8.71 -18.99
CA GLN A 340 -25.81 -7.53 -18.15
C GLN A 340 -27.06 -6.67 -17.99
N LYS A 341 -27.73 -6.34 -19.11
CA LYS A 341 -29.00 -5.59 -19.12
C LYS A 341 -30.01 -6.27 -18.22
N ARG A 342 -30.25 -7.57 -18.41
CA ARG A 342 -31.15 -8.38 -17.57
C ARG A 342 -30.74 -8.35 -16.08
N ASN A 343 -29.46 -8.55 -15.75
CA ASN A 343 -29.03 -8.55 -14.35
C ASN A 343 -29.21 -7.17 -13.68
N PHE A 344 -28.82 -6.08 -14.35
CA PHE A 344 -29.01 -4.72 -13.86
C PHE A 344 -30.50 -4.42 -13.64
N ILE A 345 -31.33 -4.78 -14.61
CA ILE A 345 -32.77 -4.56 -14.59
C ILE A 345 -33.47 -5.35 -13.47
N GLU A 346 -33.24 -6.66 -13.38
CA GLU A 346 -33.95 -7.52 -12.43
C GLU A 346 -33.43 -7.39 -10.98
N ASN A 347 -32.17 -7.00 -10.78
CA ASN A 347 -31.51 -7.07 -9.47
C ASN A 347 -30.98 -5.72 -8.94
N ILE A 348 -30.58 -4.79 -9.82
CA ILE A 348 -29.93 -3.54 -9.40
C ILE A 348 -30.93 -2.39 -9.36
N ILE A 349 -31.82 -2.27 -10.36
CA ILE A 349 -32.88 -1.24 -10.37
C ILE A 349 -33.71 -1.23 -9.07
N PRO A 350 -34.23 -2.36 -8.54
CA PRO A 350 -34.99 -2.37 -7.28
C PRO A 350 -34.22 -1.82 -6.07
N ILE A 351 -32.94 -2.17 -5.94
CA ILE A 351 -32.04 -1.66 -4.88
C ILE A 351 -31.87 -0.15 -5.01
N ILE A 352 -31.67 0.34 -6.24
CA ILE A 352 -31.47 1.77 -6.55
C ILE A 352 -32.71 2.60 -6.23
N ILE A 353 -33.92 2.11 -6.50
CA ILE A 353 -35.17 2.80 -6.19
C ILE A 353 -35.38 2.88 -4.68
N SER A 354 -35.26 1.75 -3.98
CA SER A 354 -35.37 1.72 -2.51
C SER A 354 -34.35 2.66 -1.87
N LEU A 355 -33.09 2.60 -2.32
CA LEU A 355 -32.03 3.49 -1.83
C LEU A 355 -32.31 4.97 -2.13
N LYS A 356 -32.83 5.33 -3.32
CA LYS A 356 -33.27 6.70 -3.65
C LYS A 356 -34.29 7.19 -2.63
N THR A 357 -35.37 6.45 -2.41
CA THR A 357 -36.43 6.82 -1.46
C THR A 357 -35.89 7.01 -0.03
N VAL A 358 -34.96 6.15 0.41
CA VAL A 358 -34.37 6.25 1.75
C VAL A 358 -33.37 7.43 1.85
N LEU A 359 -32.56 7.70 0.82
CA LEU A 359 -31.65 8.86 0.80
C LEU A 359 -32.42 10.19 0.73
N GLU A 360 -33.50 10.27 -0.05
CA GLU A 360 -34.41 11.42 -0.12
C GLU A 360 -35.05 11.70 1.26
N LYS A 361 -35.65 10.67 1.88
CA LYS A 361 -36.29 10.75 3.19
C LYS A 361 -35.34 11.23 4.29
N ASN A 362 -34.08 10.79 4.26
CA ASN A 362 -33.05 11.15 5.25
C ASN A 362 -32.18 12.35 4.83
N LYS A 363 -32.45 12.98 3.66
CA LYS A 363 -31.72 14.13 3.10
C LYS A 363 -30.19 13.91 3.02
N ILE A 364 -29.77 12.71 2.67
CA ILE A 364 -28.35 12.33 2.62
C ILE A 364 -27.69 12.95 1.36
N PRO A 365 -26.56 13.66 1.47
CA PRO A 365 -25.92 14.34 0.34
C PRO A 365 -25.62 13.44 -0.87
N ALA A 366 -25.29 12.17 -0.63
CA ALA A 366 -24.97 11.17 -1.67
C ALA A 366 -26.11 10.88 -2.68
N LEU A 367 -27.33 11.42 -2.46
CA LEU A 367 -28.40 11.43 -3.45
C LEU A 367 -27.98 12.10 -4.77
N ARG A 368 -27.13 13.14 -4.70
CA ARG A 368 -26.60 13.84 -5.88
C ARG A 368 -25.79 12.88 -6.77
N GLU A 369 -24.91 12.10 -6.16
CA GLU A 369 -24.10 11.09 -6.83
C GLU A 369 -24.95 9.89 -7.30
N LEU A 370 -25.97 9.46 -6.54
CA LEU A 370 -26.91 8.42 -6.97
C LEU A 370 -27.64 8.81 -8.26
N MET A 371 -28.19 10.02 -8.32
CA MET A 371 -28.91 10.51 -9.49
C MET A 371 -27.98 10.81 -10.69
N HIS A 372 -26.68 11.00 -10.46
CA HIS A 372 -25.67 10.99 -11.52
C HIS A 372 -25.38 9.57 -12.03
N TYR A 373 -25.14 8.60 -11.14
CA TYR A 373 -24.94 7.20 -11.51
C TYR A 373 -26.11 6.64 -12.33
N LEU A 374 -27.34 6.86 -11.84
CA LEU A 374 -28.56 6.46 -12.53
C LEU A 374 -28.59 7.01 -13.97
N ARG A 375 -28.26 8.30 -14.16
CA ARG A 375 -28.21 8.95 -15.47
C ARG A 375 -27.19 8.33 -16.43
N GLU A 376 -26.01 7.95 -15.95
CA GLU A 376 -24.99 7.29 -16.78
C GLU A 376 -25.51 5.94 -17.29
N VAL A 377 -26.13 5.14 -16.41
CA VAL A 377 -26.63 3.81 -16.78
C VAL A 377 -27.90 3.88 -17.65
N MET A 378 -28.76 4.87 -17.44
CA MET A 378 -29.92 5.12 -18.32
C MET A 378 -29.50 5.58 -19.74
N GLN A 379 -28.28 6.14 -19.90
CA GLN A 379 -27.69 6.38 -21.23
C GLN A 379 -27.15 5.10 -21.85
N ASP A 380 -26.38 4.29 -21.11
CA ASP A 380 -25.77 3.04 -21.58
C ASP A 380 -26.79 2.01 -22.09
N TYR A 381 -28.03 2.04 -21.58
CA TYR A 381 -29.09 1.04 -21.87
C TYR A 381 -30.39 1.65 -22.42
N ARG A 382 -30.36 2.90 -22.93
CA ARG A 382 -31.55 3.71 -23.23
C ARG A 382 -32.62 3.02 -24.08
N ASP A 383 -32.21 2.22 -25.06
CA ASP A 383 -33.14 1.59 -26.01
C ASP A 383 -33.74 0.28 -25.47
N GLU A 384 -32.95 -0.58 -24.81
CA GLU A 384 -33.46 -1.83 -24.23
C GLU A 384 -34.22 -1.61 -22.91
N LEU A 385 -33.96 -0.50 -22.21
CA LEU A 385 -34.77 -0.10 -21.07
C LEU A 385 -36.22 0.16 -21.46
N LYS A 386 -36.51 0.63 -22.69
CA LYS A 386 -37.89 0.82 -23.17
C LYS A 386 -38.67 -0.50 -23.22
N ASP A 387 -38.00 -1.58 -23.63
CA ASP A 387 -38.60 -2.90 -23.75
C ASP A 387 -38.89 -3.52 -22.37
N PHE A 388 -38.03 -3.28 -21.37
CA PHE A 388 -38.33 -3.70 -19.99
C PHE A 388 -39.39 -2.81 -19.33
N PHE A 389 -39.25 -1.48 -19.45
CA PHE A 389 -40.22 -0.52 -18.94
C PHE A 389 -41.58 -0.57 -19.65
N ALA A 390 -41.72 -1.34 -20.73
CA ALA A 390 -43.03 -1.72 -21.25
C ALA A 390 -43.83 -2.60 -20.27
N VAL A 391 -43.14 -3.32 -19.36
CA VAL A 391 -43.72 -4.15 -18.29
C VAL A 391 -44.10 -3.30 -17.08
N ASP A 392 -43.18 -2.44 -16.59
CA ASP A 392 -43.45 -1.46 -15.53
C ASP A 392 -43.30 -0.02 -16.04
N LYS A 393 -44.39 0.48 -16.64
CA LYS A 393 -44.47 1.83 -17.20
C LYS A 393 -44.56 2.92 -16.12
N GLN A 394 -45.06 2.58 -14.93
CA GLN A 394 -45.20 3.56 -13.85
C GLN A 394 -43.81 3.91 -13.32
N LEU A 395 -43.04 2.89 -12.94
CA LEU A 395 -41.68 3.06 -12.45
C LEU A 395 -40.78 3.78 -13.46
N ALA A 396 -40.93 3.44 -14.75
CA ALA A 396 -40.23 4.12 -15.85
C ALA A 396 -40.49 5.63 -15.86
N SER A 397 -41.77 6.02 -15.77
CA SER A 397 -42.21 7.41 -15.84
C SER A 397 -41.78 8.21 -14.61
N GLU A 398 -41.73 7.59 -13.43
CA GLU A 398 -41.20 8.18 -12.21
C GLU A 398 -39.69 8.44 -12.32
N LEU A 399 -38.94 7.43 -12.79
CA LEU A 399 -37.49 7.48 -12.96
C LEU A 399 -37.06 8.54 -14.00
N GLU A 400 -37.75 8.62 -15.14
CA GLU A 400 -37.50 9.62 -16.19
C GLU A 400 -37.92 11.03 -15.73
N TYR A 401 -39.04 11.17 -15.02
CA TYR A 401 -39.48 12.44 -14.45
C TYR A 401 -38.48 12.99 -13.42
N ASP A 402 -38.06 12.19 -12.45
CA ASP A 402 -37.11 12.64 -11.42
C ASP A 402 -35.72 12.89 -12.01
N MET A 403 -35.28 12.17 -13.04
CA MET A 403 -34.07 12.50 -13.79
C MET A 403 -34.17 13.84 -14.52
N LYS A 404 -35.32 14.14 -15.15
CA LYS A 404 -35.56 15.43 -15.84
C LYS A 404 -35.56 16.59 -14.85
N LYS A 405 -36.33 16.45 -13.77
CA LYS A 405 -36.39 17.40 -12.64
C LYS A 405 -35.02 17.64 -12.00
N TYR A 406 -34.21 16.58 -11.84
CA TYR A 406 -32.83 16.70 -11.37
C TYR A 406 -31.89 17.37 -12.39
N GLN A 407 -32.09 17.17 -13.70
CA GLN A 407 -31.38 17.94 -14.73
C GLN A 407 -31.72 19.43 -14.66
N GLU A 408 -33.01 19.77 -14.51
CA GLU A 408 -33.48 21.15 -14.39
C GLU A 408 -32.87 21.82 -13.15
N GLN A 409 -32.80 21.12 -12.02
CA GLN A 409 -32.11 21.59 -10.80
C GLN A 409 -30.60 21.82 -11.02
N LEU A 410 -29.89 20.89 -11.69
CA LEU A 410 -28.45 21.05 -11.96
C LEU A 410 -28.15 22.22 -12.91
N VAL A 411 -29.03 22.49 -13.89
CA VAL A 411 -28.90 23.65 -14.78
C VAL A 411 -29.10 24.95 -13.99
N GLN A 412 -30.15 25.03 -13.17
CA GLN A 412 -30.41 26.19 -12.30
C GLN A 412 -29.25 26.45 -11.32
N GLU A 413 -28.70 25.40 -10.70
CA GLU A 413 -27.53 25.52 -9.81
C GLU A 413 -26.30 26.08 -10.56
N GLN A 414 -26.04 25.60 -11.78
CA GLN A 414 -24.93 26.11 -12.61
C GLN A 414 -25.16 27.54 -13.11
N GLU A 415 -26.39 27.92 -13.42
CA GLU A 415 -26.74 29.29 -13.83
C GLU A 415 -26.58 30.27 -12.65
N LEU A 416 -27.07 29.90 -11.47
CA LEU A 416 -26.88 30.67 -10.23
C LEU A 416 -25.40 30.81 -9.87
N ALA A 417 -24.59 29.75 -10.01
CA ALA A 417 -23.14 29.81 -9.79
C ALA A 417 -22.44 30.77 -10.77
N LYS A 418 -22.77 30.71 -12.07
CA LYS A 418 -22.22 31.64 -13.09
C LYS A 418 -22.62 33.09 -12.82
N HIS A 419 -23.85 33.33 -12.38
CA HIS A 419 -24.29 34.68 -11.98
C HIS A 419 -23.58 35.19 -10.72
N ALA A 420 -23.20 34.31 -9.78
CA ALA A 420 -22.43 34.68 -8.61
C ALA A 420 -20.98 35.12 -8.96
N ASP A 421 -20.27 34.39 -9.83
CA ASP A 421 -18.91 34.77 -10.28
C ASP A 421 -18.91 36.12 -11.04
N VAL A 422 -19.93 36.34 -11.88
CA VAL A 422 -20.09 37.60 -12.62
C VAL A 422 -20.43 38.77 -11.70
N ALA A 423 -21.20 38.55 -10.63
CA ALA A 423 -21.43 39.56 -9.60
C ALA A 423 -20.16 39.86 -8.78
N GLY A 424 -19.38 38.82 -8.45
CA GLY A 424 -18.14 38.93 -7.65
C GLY A 424 -17.03 39.75 -8.32
N THR A 425 -17.06 39.90 -9.65
CA THR A 425 -16.06 40.63 -10.43
C THR A 425 -16.42 42.10 -10.70
N ALA A 426 -17.60 42.57 -10.27
CA ALA A 426 -18.06 43.95 -10.45
C ALA A 426 -17.87 44.87 -9.21
N GLY A 427 -17.42 44.34 -8.07
CA GLY A 427 -17.34 45.05 -6.78
C GLY A 427 -15.95 45.63 -6.45
N GLY A 428 -15.50 46.65 -7.20
CA GLY A 428 -14.18 47.28 -7.00
C GLY A 428 -14.20 48.53 -6.10
N ALA A 429 -13.41 48.49 -5.02
CA ALA A 429 -12.93 49.61 -4.19
C ALA A 429 -13.95 50.43 -3.36
N GLU A 430 -14.00 50.15 -2.05
CA GLU A 430 -13.85 51.18 -1.01
C GLU A 430 -13.17 50.57 0.25
N VAL A 431 -12.68 51.39 1.20
CA VAL A 431 -11.65 50.98 2.17
C VAL A 431 -11.99 51.29 3.64
N ALA A 432 -12.07 50.22 4.45
CA ALA A 432 -11.93 50.19 5.92
C ALA A 432 -13.07 50.86 6.76
N PRO A 433 -13.15 50.65 8.10
CA PRO A 433 -12.27 49.87 8.97
C PRO A 433 -12.96 48.77 9.82
N VAL A 434 -12.15 48.13 10.67
CA VAL A 434 -12.45 46.98 11.55
C VAL A 434 -13.55 47.25 12.59
N ALA A 435 -14.45 46.27 12.79
CA ALA A 435 -15.20 46.08 14.03
C ALA A 435 -15.29 44.57 14.36
N GLN A 436 -15.27 44.22 15.65
CA GLN A 436 -15.31 42.83 16.13
C GLN A 436 -16.74 42.40 16.46
N VAL A 437 -17.18 41.22 15.99
CA VAL A 437 -18.20 40.41 16.68
C VAL A 437 -17.81 38.94 16.56
N ALA A 438 -17.44 38.32 17.68
CA ALA A 438 -17.41 36.87 17.81
C ALA A 438 -18.75 36.43 18.40
N LEU A 439 -19.51 35.61 17.67
CA LEU A 439 -20.77 35.03 18.17
C LEU A 439 -20.50 33.77 18.97
N CYS A 440 -20.98 33.75 20.22
CA CYS A 440 -20.71 32.68 21.17
C CYS A 440 -21.58 31.44 20.92
N LEU A 441 -21.04 30.26 21.27
CA LEU A 441 -21.82 29.04 21.44
C LEU A 441 -22.50 29.08 22.82
N GLU A 442 -23.82 29.25 22.85
CA GLU A 442 -24.58 29.05 24.09
C GLU A 442 -24.53 27.57 24.51
N THR A 443 -24.19 27.34 25.78
CA THR A 443 -24.12 26.01 26.40
C THR A 443 -25.15 25.94 27.51
N VAL A 444 -26.15 25.06 27.39
CA VAL A 444 -27.21 24.88 28.39
C VAL A 444 -26.78 23.81 29.41
N PRO A 445 -26.98 24.02 30.74
CA PRO A 445 -26.16 23.36 31.76
C PRO A 445 -26.75 22.07 32.35
N VAL A 446 -25.88 21.34 33.05
CA VAL A 446 -26.23 20.23 33.96
C VAL A 446 -26.67 20.78 35.33
N PRO A 447 -27.80 20.30 35.90
CA PRO A 447 -28.09 20.42 37.33
C PRO A 447 -27.56 19.20 38.12
N ALA A 448 -27.09 19.41 39.35
CA ALA A 448 -26.68 18.35 40.27
C ALA A 448 -27.10 18.66 41.71
N GLY A 449 -27.45 17.61 42.46
CA GLY A 449 -27.95 17.68 43.84
C GLY A 449 -29.44 17.31 43.97
N GLN A 450 -29.90 16.67 45.04
CA GLN A 450 -29.14 16.11 46.17
C GLN A 450 -29.99 15.06 46.95
N GLU A 451 -29.31 14.24 47.76
CA GLU A 451 -29.83 13.46 48.92
C GLU A 451 -30.41 12.04 48.70
N ASN A 452 -30.46 11.32 49.84
CA ASN A 452 -30.61 9.89 50.13
C ASN A 452 -31.79 9.74 51.14
N PRO A 453 -32.28 8.55 51.62
CA PRO A 453 -31.50 7.33 51.92
C PRO A 453 -32.22 5.94 51.83
N ALA A 454 -31.49 4.89 52.27
CA ALA A 454 -31.92 3.50 52.56
C ALA A 454 -32.34 2.65 51.34
N MET A 455 -32.08 1.32 51.28
CA MET A 455 -31.92 0.32 52.36
C MET A 455 -30.95 -0.82 51.95
N SER A 456 -30.45 -1.60 52.92
CA SER A 456 -29.61 -2.82 52.73
C SER A 456 -30.50 -4.09 52.63
N PRO A 457 -30.02 -5.38 52.48
CA PRO A 457 -28.63 -5.87 52.60
C PRO A 457 -28.12 -7.06 51.71
N ALA A 458 -26.79 -7.12 51.54
CA ALA A 458 -25.89 -8.30 51.68
C ALA A 458 -25.97 -9.58 50.78
N VAL A 459 -24.91 -10.40 50.97
CA VAL A 459 -24.77 -11.87 50.80
C VAL A 459 -23.90 -12.42 49.62
N SER A 460 -22.73 -12.94 50.01
CA SER A 460 -21.96 -14.11 49.50
C SER A 460 -21.23 -14.15 48.12
N GLN A 461 -19.90 -14.33 48.22
CA GLN A 461 -19.06 -15.25 47.40
C GLN A 461 -19.64 -16.70 47.36
N PRO A 462 -19.28 -17.65 46.44
CA PRO A 462 -17.87 -18.06 46.27
C PRO A 462 -17.41 -18.84 44.98
N CYS A 463 -16.12 -19.18 45.02
CA CYS A 463 -15.48 -20.43 44.57
C CYS A 463 -15.12 -20.73 43.10
N THR A 464 -13.95 -21.38 43.01
CA THR A 464 -13.43 -22.17 41.88
C THR A 464 -13.97 -23.61 41.92
N PRO A 465 -13.65 -24.41 40.88
CA PRO A 465 -13.19 -25.78 41.16
C PRO A 465 -11.82 -26.09 40.51
N ARG A 466 -11.24 -27.24 40.89
CA ARG A 466 -9.90 -27.71 40.51
C ARG A 466 -9.97 -29.03 39.73
N ALA A 467 -8.92 -29.30 38.95
CA ALA A 467 -8.76 -30.46 38.06
C ALA A 467 -8.99 -31.85 38.69
N SER A 468 -9.25 -32.83 37.83
CA SER A 468 -8.97 -34.25 38.06
C SER A 468 -8.14 -34.81 36.88
N ALA A 469 -7.48 -35.96 37.07
CA ALA A 469 -6.52 -36.52 36.13
C ALA A 469 -6.85 -38.00 35.78
N GLY A 470 -6.40 -38.46 34.62
CA GLY A 470 -6.50 -39.86 34.19
C GLY A 470 -5.17 -40.34 33.61
N HIS A 471 -4.59 -41.39 34.19
CA HIS A 471 -3.38 -42.05 33.70
C HIS A 471 -3.71 -43.22 32.76
N VAL A 472 -3.04 -43.29 31.62
CA VAL A 472 -2.66 -44.55 30.96
C VAL A 472 -1.24 -44.36 30.40
N ALA A 473 -0.36 -45.37 30.54
CA ALA A 473 1.01 -45.31 30.05
C ALA A 473 1.48 -46.70 29.57
N VAL A 474 1.99 -46.80 28.35
CA VAL A 474 2.61 -48.02 27.79
C VAL A 474 3.80 -47.67 26.89
N SER A 475 4.94 -48.32 27.16
CA SER A 475 6.17 -48.51 26.34
C SER A 475 6.74 -47.39 25.47
N SER A 476 7.97 -46.98 25.81
CA SER A 476 9.02 -46.56 24.86
C SER A 476 9.77 -47.77 24.27
N PRO A 477 10.49 -47.59 23.14
CA PRO A 477 11.77 -48.27 22.93
C PRO A 477 12.96 -47.29 22.78
N THR A 478 14.13 -47.72 23.26
CA THR A 478 15.44 -47.05 23.14
C THR A 478 16.23 -47.55 21.91
N PRO A 479 17.33 -46.88 21.50
CA PRO A 479 17.77 -46.91 20.09
C PRO A 479 18.73 -48.04 19.71
N GLU A 480 18.72 -48.41 18.43
CA GLU A 480 19.82 -49.14 17.79
C GLU A 480 20.84 -48.20 17.14
N THR A 481 22.11 -48.57 17.17
CA THR A 481 23.23 -47.81 16.58
C THR A 481 23.60 -48.34 15.19
N GLY A 482 23.46 -47.49 14.17
CA GLY A 482 23.96 -47.73 12.81
C GLY A 482 24.72 -46.51 12.25
N PRO A 483 25.79 -46.69 11.45
CA PRO A 483 26.67 -45.59 11.05
C PRO A 483 26.11 -44.76 9.88
N LEU A 484 25.42 -43.66 10.18
CA LEU A 484 24.98 -42.71 9.16
C LEU A 484 26.16 -41.90 8.57
N GLN A 485 26.36 -42.05 7.26
CA GLN A 485 27.47 -41.46 6.52
C GLN A 485 27.38 -39.93 6.48
N ARG A 486 28.48 -39.25 6.81
CA ARG A 486 28.50 -37.79 7.09
C ARG A 486 28.41 -36.93 5.82
N LEU A 487 27.19 -36.72 5.30
CA LEU A 487 26.92 -35.71 4.27
C LEU A 487 26.96 -34.30 4.88
N LEU A 488 28.04 -33.55 4.63
CA LEU A 488 28.09 -32.12 4.96
C LEU A 488 27.11 -31.34 4.07
N PRO A 489 26.29 -30.43 4.63
CA PRO A 489 25.60 -29.43 3.83
C PRO A 489 26.62 -28.52 3.12
N LYS A 490 26.70 -28.58 1.79
CA LYS A 490 27.42 -27.57 1.01
C LYS A 490 26.79 -26.20 1.27
N ALA A 491 27.63 -25.17 1.46
CA ALA A 491 27.15 -23.79 1.55
C ALA A 491 26.35 -23.44 0.30
N ARG A 492 25.09 -23.00 0.48
CA ARG A 492 24.26 -22.55 -0.65
C ARG A 492 24.79 -21.19 -1.14
N PRO A 493 25.00 -20.99 -2.45
CA PRO A 493 25.32 -19.67 -2.97
C PRO A 493 24.14 -18.71 -2.72
N MET A 494 24.43 -17.43 -2.52
CA MET A 494 23.40 -16.40 -2.42
C MET A 494 22.64 -16.29 -3.75
N SER A 495 21.36 -15.91 -3.71
CA SER A 495 20.61 -15.65 -4.94
C SER A 495 21.24 -14.51 -5.74
N LEU A 496 21.15 -14.58 -7.06
CA LEU A 496 21.69 -13.53 -7.95
C LEU A 496 21.02 -12.17 -7.68
N SER A 497 19.76 -12.16 -7.25
CA SER A 497 19.06 -10.95 -6.78
C SER A 497 19.67 -10.35 -5.51
N THR A 498 20.06 -11.17 -4.52
CA THR A 498 20.76 -10.70 -3.31
C THR A 498 22.09 -10.03 -3.67
N ILE A 499 22.84 -10.63 -4.60
CA ILE A 499 24.12 -10.09 -5.08
C ILE A 499 23.90 -8.77 -5.85
N ALA A 500 22.85 -8.67 -6.68
CA ALA A 500 22.48 -7.43 -7.37
C ALA A 500 22.09 -6.31 -6.39
N ILE A 501 21.32 -6.61 -5.34
CA ILE A 501 20.93 -5.66 -4.30
C ILE A 501 22.16 -5.16 -3.54
N LEU A 502 23.06 -6.05 -3.10
CA LEU A 502 24.30 -5.66 -2.42
C LEU A 502 25.20 -4.78 -3.30
N ASN A 503 25.31 -5.06 -4.60
CA ASN A 503 26.05 -4.22 -5.54
C ASN A 503 25.37 -2.86 -5.79
N SER A 504 24.04 -2.80 -5.77
CA SER A 504 23.28 -1.54 -5.86
C SER A 504 23.50 -0.66 -4.63
N VAL A 505 23.38 -1.24 -3.42
CA VAL A 505 23.67 -0.56 -2.14
C VAL A 505 25.12 -0.07 -2.09
N LYS A 506 26.09 -0.89 -2.54
CA LYS A 506 27.49 -0.49 -2.66
C LYS A 506 27.67 0.73 -3.56
N LYS A 507 27.08 0.74 -4.77
CA LYS A 507 27.10 1.90 -5.68
C LYS A 507 26.46 3.14 -5.07
N ALA A 508 25.39 3.00 -4.29
CA ALA A 508 24.72 4.13 -3.61
C ALA A 508 25.54 4.72 -2.44
N VAL A 509 26.37 3.91 -1.78
CA VAL A 509 27.35 4.39 -0.79
C VAL A 509 28.53 5.08 -1.47
N GLU A 510 29.01 4.53 -2.58
CA GLU A 510 30.11 5.09 -3.39
C GLU A 510 29.72 6.40 -4.11
N SER A 511 28.44 6.61 -4.47
CA SER A 511 27.97 7.89 -5.00
C SER A 511 27.86 8.96 -3.90
N LYS A 512 27.32 8.61 -2.72
CA LYS A 512 27.25 9.53 -1.56
C LYS A 512 28.64 9.96 -1.07
N SER A 513 29.65 9.07 -1.08
CA SER A 513 31.02 9.47 -0.72
C SER A 513 31.63 10.45 -1.74
N ARG A 514 31.42 10.22 -3.04
CA ARG A 514 31.88 11.11 -4.13
C ARG A 514 31.20 12.48 -4.15
N HIS A 515 29.98 12.61 -3.64
CA HIS A 515 29.36 13.93 -3.42
C HIS A 515 29.95 14.63 -2.20
N ARG A 516 30.20 13.91 -1.09
CA ARG A 516 30.80 14.51 0.11
C ARG A 516 32.21 15.06 -0.14
N SER A 517 32.98 14.44 -1.03
CA SER A 517 34.31 14.92 -1.44
C SER A 517 34.31 16.04 -2.51
N ARG A 518 33.15 16.43 -3.06
CA ARG A 518 33.02 17.57 -4.00
C ARG A 518 32.52 18.86 -3.35
N SER A 519 32.16 18.82 -2.07
CA SER A 519 31.52 19.94 -1.34
C SER A 519 32.48 20.76 -0.46
N LEU A 520 33.79 20.55 -0.55
CA LEU A 520 34.82 21.30 0.19
C LEU A 520 35.85 21.86 -0.80
N GLY A 521 35.67 23.12 -1.19
CA GLY A 521 36.52 23.80 -2.17
C GLY A 521 37.46 24.83 -1.55
N VAL A 522 38.76 24.63 -1.79
CA VAL A 522 39.81 25.66 -1.96
C VAL A 522 40.11 26.61 -0.78
N LEU A 523 41.34 26.53 -0.27
CA LEU A 523 42.23 27.68 -0.12
C LEU A 523 43.68 27.28 -0.55
N PRO A 524 44.55 28.21 -0.99
CA PRO A 524 45.73 27.87 -1.80
C PRO A 524 47.07 28.01 -1.08
N PHE A 525 48.08 27.27 -1.55
CA PHE A 525 49.52 27.61 -1.46
C PHE A 525 50.27 27.08 -2.70
N THR A 526 51.41 27.71 -3.03
CA THR A 526 52.19 27.49 -4.26
C THR A 526 53.62 27.03 -3.96
N LEU A 527 54.25 26.26 -4.87
CA LEU A 527 55.57 26.57 -5.50
C LEU A 527 56.19 25.39 -6.30
N ASN A 528 56.75 25.74 -7.46
CA ASN A 528 57.90 25.19 -8.20
C ASN A 528 58.17 23.68 -8.34
N SER A 529 58.04 23.18 -9.58
CA SER A 529 59.17 22.95 -10.55
C SER A 529 58.64 22.16 -11.77
N GLY A 530 59.23 22.18 -12.97
CA GLY A 530 60.31 22.98 -13.57
C GLY A 530 60.53 22.52 -15.03
N SER A 531 60.85 23.42 -15.97
CA SER A 531 61.17 23.09 -17.38
C SER A 531 62.62 23.48 -17.71
N PRO A 532 63.25 23.01 -18.81
CA PRO A 532 62.92 23.39 -20.20
C PRO A 532 63.03 22.17 -21.18
N GLU A 533 63.14 22.20 -22.53
CA GLU A 533 63.50 23.18 -23.58
C GLU A 533 62.70 23.02 -24.91
N LYS A 534 62.53 24.13 -25.66
CA LYS A 534 62.78 24.44 -27.11
C LYS A 534 62.59 23.33 -28.21
N THR A 535 62.33 23.60 -29.52
CA THR A 535 62.48 24.80 -30.38
C THR A 535 61.62 24.72 -31.68
N CYS A 536 61.40 25.85 -32.39
CA CYS A 536 60.99 26.01 -33.83
C CYS A 536 59.60 25.49 -34.27
N SER A 537 58.70 26.18 -35.00
CA SER A 537 58.74 27.02 -36.24
C SER A 537 58.89 26.22 -37.54
N GLN A 538 58.15 26.43 -38.65
CA GLN A 538 57.20 27.48 -39.08
C GLN A 538 56.42 27.03 -40.36
N VAL A 539 55.26 27.65 -40.72
CA VAL A 539 54.69 27.87 -42.09
C VAL A 539 54.40 26.61 -43.00
N SER A 540 53.17 26.29 -43.45
CA SER A 540 52.44 26.74 -44.69
C SER A 540 53.14 26.42 -46.04
N SER A 541 52.49 26.15 -47.19
CA SER A 541 51.06 25.98 -47.57
C SER A 541 50.87 25.51 -49.04
N TYR A 542 49.81 24.74 -49.33
CA TYR A 542 49.02 24.66 -50.59
C TYR A 542 49.65 24.40 -52.00
N SER A 543 49.14 23.33 -52.65
CA SER A 543 48.55 23.28 -54.02
C SER A 543 49.28 22.60 -55.21
N LEU A 544 48.45 22.11 -56.15
CA LEU A 544 48.68 21.54 -57.50
C LEU A 544 49.41 20.17 -57.54
N GLU A 545 49.02 19.17 -58.34
CA GLU A 545 47.98 19.03 -59.41
C GLU A 545 47.47 17.53 -59.45
N GLN A 546 46.83 16.87 -60.44
CA GLN A 546 46.60 17.12 -61.88
C GLN A 546 45.27 16.50 -62.44
N GLU A 547 45.34 15.56 -63.41
CA GLU A 547 44.31 15.08 -64.37
C GLU A 547 44.32 13.52 -64.48
N SER A 548 43.39 12.75 -65.09
CA SER A 548 42.08 12.97 -65.79
C SER A 548 41.27 11.65 -65.96
N ASN A 549 40.00 11.78 -66.41
CA ASN A 549 39.19 10.87 -67.25
C ASN A 549 38.71 9.46 -66.79
N GLY A 550 37.42 9.16 -67.07
CA GLY A 550 36.79 7.82 -67.04
C GLY A 550 35.29 7.88 -66.70
N GLU A 551 34.40 7.31 -67.51
CA GLU A 551 32.93 7.52 -67.43
C GLU A 551 32.10 6.21 -67.60
N ILE A 552 30.79 6.30 -67.30
CA ILE A 552 29.66 5.40 -67.64
C ILE A 552 29.25 4.34 -66.59
N GLU A 553 27.92 4.22 -66.42
CA GLU A 553 27.20 3.32 -65.51
C GLU A 553 27.08 1.87 -66.04
N HIS A 554 26.66 0.91 -65.19
CA HIS A 554 25.37 0.23 -65.39
C HIS A 554 24.93 -0.66 -64.20
N VAL A 555 23.70 -1.18 -64.28
CA VAL A 555 22.89 -1.73 -63.17
C VAL A 555 22.41 -3.16 -63.46
N THR A 556 22.22 -3.98 -62.40
CA THR A 556 21.68 -5.38 -62.37
C THR A 556 22.60 -6.47 -62.97
N LYS A 557 22.58 -7.76 -62.55
CA LYS A 557 21.54 -8.62 -61.92
C LYS A 557 22.18 -9.81 -61.14
N ARG A 558 21.34 -10.52 -60.35
CA ARG A 558 21.26 -12.00 -60.09
C ARG A 558 22.46 -12.92 -60.43
N ALA A 559 22.78 -14.00 -59.69
CA ALA A 559 22.15 -14.62 -58.49
C ALA A 559 22.95 -15.85 -57.95
N ILE A 560 22.59 -16.32 -56.74
CA ILE A 560 22.67 -17.72 -56.20
C ILE A 560 24.01 -18.48 -56.33
N SER A 561 24.70 -18.73 -55.21
CA SER A 561 24.68 -20.06 -54.53
C SER A 561 25.53 -20.14 -53.24
N THR A 562 24.93 -20.73 -52.21
CA THR A 562 25.51 -21.44 -51.04
C THR A 562 26.26 -22.74 -51.45
N PRO A 563 26.87 -23.55 -50.54
CA PRO A 563 27.01 -23.50 -49.06
C PRO A 563 28.52 -23.54 -48.64
N GLU A 564 29.03 -23.96 -47.45
CA GLU A 564 28.52 -24.56 -46.20
C GLU A 564 29.30 -24.03 -44.97
N ARG A 565 28.68 -24.17 -43.78
CA ARG A 565 29.24 -24.32 -42.41
C ARG A 565 30.26 -23.30 -41.86
#